data_AF-A0A372JAK3-F1
#
_entry.id   AF-A0A372JAK3-F1
#
_cell.length_a   1.000
_cell.length_b   1.000
_cell.length_c   1.000
_cell.angle_alpha   90.00
_cell.angle_beta   90.00
_cell.angle_gamma   90.00
#
_symmetry.space_group_name_H-M   'P 1'
#
loop_
_entity.id
_entity.type
_entity.pdbx_description
1 polymer ?
#
loop_
_entity_poly.entity_id
_entity_poly.type
_entity_poly.pdbx_seq_one_letter_code
_entity_poly.pdbx_strand_id
1 'polypeptide(L)'
;LADVAPAVASAPPPAASADRVPGSFEALVAEIAARHPLLVLDDLDASVAAALDPHPKAASWRRKARDALTTLDAYARAKQRARRAGTPPGPHLSDLLAFVRSGAPGALISANIIALAESDRVEHQEKFRQARMFPVRPATHPSGRACFTAHIKLERCKPPAPRLHFFDDTDNTGLIYIGYLGPHLATGRTN
;
A
#
# COMPACT_ATOMS: atom_id res chain seq x y z
N LEU A 1 25.76 6.56 60.96
CA LEU A 1 25.06 5.50 60.20
C LEU A 1 24.16 6.18 59.19
N ALA A 2 24.57 6.23 57.92
CA ALA A 2 23.70 6.66 56.83
C ALA A 2 23.38 5.40 56.01
N ASP A 3 22.11 5.01 56.04
CA ASP A 3 21.57 3.85 55.36
C ASP A 3 21.34 4.23 53.89
N VAL A 4 22.16 3.67 52.99
CA VAL A 4 22.03 3.87 51.54
C VAL A 4 21.32 2.63 51.00
N ALA A 5 20.01 2.76 50.78
CA ALA A 5 19.23 1.76 50.07
C ALA A 5 19.79 1.55 48.64
N PRO A 6 19.87 0.30 48.14
CA PRO A 6 20.38 0.07 46.80
C PRO A 6 19.35 0.53 45.76
N ALA A 7 19.83 1.31 44.80
CA ALA A 7 19.06 1.67 43.62
C ALA A 7 18.68 0.41 42.84
N VAL A 8 17.40 0.08 42.81
CA VAL A 8 16.87 -0.97 41.93
C VAL A 8 16.99 -0.45 40.51
N ALA A 9 17.94 -1.02 39.75
CA ALA A 9 18.05 -0.78 38.32
C ALA A 9 16.75 -1.27 37.66
N SER A 10 15.92 -0.33 37.20
CA SER A 10 14.76 -0.65 36.37
C SER A 10 15.24 -1.32 35.10
N ALA A 11 14.77 -2.53 34.84
CA ALA A 11 15.00 -3.23 33.58
C ALA A 11 14.55 -2.36 32.40
N PRO A 12 15.27 -2.38 31.26
CA PRO A 12 14.81 -1.70 30.05
C PRO A 12 13.47 -2.31 29.62
N PRO A 13 12.51 -1.50 29.13
CA PRO A 13 11.25 -2.03 28.63
C PRO A 13 11.53 -3.00 27.46
N PRO A 14 10.81 -4.13 27.37
CA PRO A 14 11.02 -5.08 26.28
C PRO A 14 10.73 -4.40 24.93
N ALA A 15 11.71 -4.43 24.03
CA ALA A 15 11.54 -4.09 22.63
C ALA A 15 10.65 -5.14 21.95
N ALA A 16 9.33 -5.07 22.16
CA ALA A 16 8.38 -6.04 21.63
C ALA A 16 7.03 -5.37 21.34
N SER A 17 6.91 -4.71 20.20
CA SER A 17 5.59 -4.31 19.63
C SER A 17 5.62 -3.88 18.16
N ALA A 18 6.78 -3.59 17.57
CA ALA A 18 6.84 -3.07 16.19
C ALA A 18 6.60 -4.11 15.08
N ASP A 19 6.75 -5.40 15.38
CA ASP A 19 6.66 -6.48 14.38
C ASP A 19 5.29 -7.19 14.36
N ARG A 20 4.40 -6.85 15.30
CA ARG A 20 3.07 -7.45 15.32
C ARG A 20 2.19 -6.79 14.25
N VAL A 21 1.59 -7.64 13.42
CA VAL A 21 0.59 -7.21 12.43
C VAL A 21 -0.56 -6.51 13.14
N PRO A 22 -1.02 -5.35 12.65
CA PRO A 22 -2.17 -4.65 13.21
C PRO A 22 -3.41 -5.55 13.39
N GLY A 23 -4.13 -5.31 14.48
CA GLY A 23 -5.31 -6.08 14.86
C GLY A 23 -6.49 -5.92 13.91
N SER A 24 -6.59 -4.77 13.23
CA SER A 24 -7.63 -4.41 12.27
C SER A 24 -7.04 -3.74 11.03
N PHE A 25 -7.82 -3.63 9.96
CA PHE A 25 -7.40 -2.89 8.77
C PHE A 25 -7.30 -1.38 9.05
N GLU A 26 -8.15 -0.85 9.92
CA GLU A 26 -8.06 0.54 10.39
C GLU A 26 -6.71 0.83 11.07
N ALA A 27 -6.29 -0.05 11.99
CA ALA A 27 -5.00 0.08 12.66
C ALA A 27 -3.82 -0.05 11.67
N LEU A 28 -3.98 -0.86 10.61
CA LEU A 28 -3.00 -0.94 9.54
C LEU A 28 -2.92 0.37 8.74
N VAL A 29 -4.04 0.96 8.35
CA VAL A 29 -4.06 2.24 7.63
C VAL A 29 -3.40 3.34 8.45
N ALA A 30 -3.72 3.41 9.75
CA ALA A 30 -3.11 4.37 10.68
C ALA A 30 -1.60 4.16 10.85
N GLU A 31 -1.13 2.90 11.01
CA GLU A 31 0.30 2.59 11.06
C GLU A 31 1.01 3.06 9.79
N ILE A 32 0.41 2.78 8.63
CA ILE A 32 1.02 3.08 7.34
C ILE A 32 1.09 4.59 7.10
N ALA A 33 0.01 5.33 7.40
CA ALA A 33 -0.01 6.79 7.29
C ALA A 33 1.06 7.45 8.18
N ALA A 34 1.33 6.89 9.36
CA ALA A 34 2.35 7.42 10.27
C ALA A 34 3.79 7.11 9.84
N ARG A 35 4.03 5.99 9.13
CA ARG A 35 5.38 5.49 8.83
C ARG A 35 5.84 5.71 7.39
N HIS A 36 4.91 5.86 6.46
CA HIS A 36 5.18 5.91 5.03
C HIS A 36 4.67 7.22 4.41
N PRO A 37 5.38 8.35 4.65
CA PRO A 37 4.93 9.68 4.21
C PRO A 37 4.91 9.86 2.70
N LEU A 38 5.47 8.93 1.92
CA LEU A 38 5.36 8.94 0.46
C LEU A 38 4.07 8.30 -0.05
N LEU A 39 3.30 7.68 0.83
CA LEU A 39 1.98 7.15 0.52
C LEU A 39 0.92 8.15 0.95
N VAL A 40 0.00 8.46 0.04
CA VAL A 40 -1.15 9.32 0.32
C VAL A 40 -2.37 8.42 0.53
N LEU A 41 -2.93 8.47 1.75
CA LEU A 41 -4.10 7.69 2.17
C LEU A 41 -5.29 8.59 2.56
N ASP A 42 -5.17 9.90 2.32
CA ASP A 42 -6.09 10.94 2.82
C ASP A 42 -7.57 10.65 2.50
N ASP A 43 -7.85 10.11 1.31
CA ASP A 43 -9.20 9.79 0.82
C ASP A 43 -9.51 8.28 0.81
N LEU A 44 -8.69 7.45 1.46
CA LEU A 44 -8.95 6.02 1.57
C LEU A 44 -10.13 5.78 2.53
N ASP A 45 -11.21 5.20 2.01
CA ASP A 45 -12.34 4.77 2.84
C ASP A 45 -11.95 3.60 3.75
N ALA A 46 -11.56 3.90 4.98
CA ALA A 46 -11.16 2.92 5.98
C ALA A 46 -12.29 1.96 6.36
N SER A 47 -13.57 2.34 6.18
CA SER A 47 -14.71 1.48 6.48
C SER A 47 -14.80 0.29 5.52
N VAL A 48 -14.43 0.50 4.25
CA VAL A 48 -14.36 -0.57 3.24
C VAL A 48 -13.26 -1.58 3.58
N ALA A 49 -12.11 -1.10 4.07
CA ALA A 49 -11.04 -1.97 4.52
C ALA A 49 -11.44 -2.74 5.81
N ALA A 50 -12.07 -2.05 6.75
CA ALA A 50 -12.56 -2.64 8.01
C ALA A 50 -13.63 -3.73 7.78
N ALA A 51 -14.42 -3.64 6.71
CA ALA A 51 -15.39 -4.69 6.35
C ALA A 51 -14.73 -6.06 6.08
N LEU A 52 -13.42 -6.11 5.86
CA LEU A 52 -12.66 -7.36 5.72
C LEU A 52 -12.31 -8.01 7.06
N ASP A 53 -12.34 -7.27 8.18
CA ASP A 53 -11.85 -7.74 9.49
C ASP A 53 -12.57 -8.97 10.05
N PRO A 54 -13.89 -9.16 9.87
CA PRO A 54 -14.59 -10.37 10.34
C PRO A 54 -14.17 -11.65 9.59
N HIS A 55 -13.49 -11.55 8.45
CA HIS A 55 -13.19 -12.70 7.62
C HIS A 55 -12.08 -13.57 8.24
N PRO A 56 -12.16 -14.92 8.22
CA PRO A 56 -11.15 -15.81 8.82
C PRO A 56 -9.71 -15.60 8.30
N LYS A 57 -9.57 -15.09 7.07
CA LYS A 57 -8.28 -14.76 6.45
C LYS A 57 -7.79 -13.32 6.69
N ALA A 58 -8.54 -12.48 7.41
CA ALA A 58 -8.26 -11.05 7.54
C ALA A 58 -6.83 -10.79 8.03
N ALA A 59 -6.34 -11.53 9.03
CA ALA A 59 -4.97 -11.39 9.51
C ALA A 59 -3.90 -11.67 8.43
N SER A 60 -4.14 -12.64 7.55
CA SER A 60 -3.23 -12.91 6.42
C SER A 60 -3.28 -11.81 5.37
N TRP A 61 -4.46 -11.26 5.10
CA TRP A 61 -4.59 -10.14 4.17
C TRP A 61 -3.99 -8.86 4.73
N ARG A 62 -4.11 -8.58 6.03
CA ARG A 62 -3.43 -7.47 6.70
C ARG A 62 -1.91 -7.56 6.59
N ARG A 63 -1.33 -8.76 6.79
CA ARG A 63 0.10 -8.99 6.52
C ARG A 63 0.49 -8.62 5.10
N LYS A 64 -0.19 -9.19 4.11
CA LYS A 64 0.09 -8.91 2.70
C LYS A 64 -0.10 -7.45 2.33
N ALA A 65 -1.12 -6.79 2.88
CA ALA A 65 -1.36 -5.37 2.66
C ALA A 65 -0.24 -4.52 3.28
N ARG A 66 0.23 -4.84 4.49
CA ARG A 66 1.40 -4.19 5.11
C ARG A 66 2.65 -4.35 4.26
N ASP A 67 2.93 -5.57 3.78
CA ASP A 67 4.08 -5.86 2.92
C ASP A 67 3.99 -5.09 1.59
N ALA A 68 2.79 -5.04 1.00
CA ALA A 68 2.53 -4.32 -0.24
C ALA A 68 2.73 -2.81 -0.09
N LEU A 69 2.16 -2.20 0.96
CA LEU A 69 2.31 -0.77 1.26
C LEU A 69 3.76 -0.42 1.56
N THR A 70 4.45 -1.25 2.36
CA THR A 70 5.88 -1.06 2.65
C THR A 70 6.72 -1.16 1.37
N THR A 71 6.37 -2.08 0.45
CA THR A 71 7.05 -2.21 -0.84
C THR A 71 6.84 -0.98 -1.73
N LEU A 72 5.62 -0.42 -1.77
CA LEU A 72 5.32 0.82 -2.49
C LEU A 72 6.15 2.00 -1.96
N ASP A 73 6.24 2.16 -0.63
CA ASP A 73 7.06 3.21 -0.02
C ASP A 73 8.56 3.01 -0.33
N ALA A 74 9.06 1.77 -0.27
CA ALA A 74 10.44 1.46 -0.63
C ALA A 74 10.76 1.80 -2.10
N TYR A 75 9.83 1.49 -3.00
CA TYR A 75 9.91 1.85 -4.42
C TYR A 75 9.94 3.37 -4.62
N ALA A 76 9.01 4.12 -4.00
CA ALA A 76 8.98 5.57 -4.06
C ALA A 76 10.28 6.20 -3.54
N ARG A 77 10.82 5.70 -2.40
CA ARG A 77 12.10 6.14 -1.85
C ARG A 77 13.27 5.85 -2.79
N ALA A 78 13.27 4.69 -3.46
CA ALA A 78 14.31 4.36 -4.43
C ALA A 78 14.32 5.35 -5.61
N LYS A 79 13.15 5.70 -6.15
CA LYS A 79 13.02 6.73 -7.20
C LYS A 79 13.47 8.10 -6.70
N GLN A 80 13.06 8.51 -5.50
CA GLN A 80 13.51 9.79 -4.92
C GLN A 80 15.03 9.84 -4.72
N ARG A 81 15.66 8.74 -4.26
CA ARG A 81 17.12 8.65 -4.12
C ARG A 81 17.84 8.79 -5.47
N ALA A 82 17.36 8.09 -6.50
CA ALA A 82 17.93 8.19 -7.85
C ALA A 82 17.88 9.64 -8.37
N ARG A 83 16.73 10.32 -8.22
CA ARG A 83 16.60 11.73 -8.63
C ARG A 83 17.50 12.67 -7.86
N ARG A 84 17.61 12.50 -6.53
CA ARG A 84 18.52 13.31 -5.71
C ARG A 84 20.00 13.11 -6.06
N ALA A 85 20.35 11.91 -6.53
CA ALA A 85 21.70 11.61 -7.02
C ALA A 85 21.97 12.16 -8.44
N GLY A 86 20.97 12.73 -9.11
CA GLY A 86 21.08 13.21 -10.48
C GLY A 86 21.25 12.09 -11.52
N THR A 87 21.00 10.83 -11.14
CA THR A 87 21.10 9.69 -12.04
C THR A 87 19.72 9.33 -12.58
N PRO A 88 19.58 9.07 -13.90
CA PRO A 88 18.34 8.55 -14.45
C PRO A 88 17.95 7.24 -13.73
N PRO A 89 16.68 7.05 -13.34
CA PRO A 89 16.24 5.79 -12.77
C PRO A 89 16.51 4.66 -13.78
N GLY A 90 17.24 3.64 -13.35
CA GLY A 90 17.50 2.46 -14.19
C GLY A 90 16.22 1.67 -14.49
N PRO A 91 16.26 0.68 -15.40
CA PRO A 91 15.08 -0.10 -15.79
C PRO A 91 14.32 -0.76 -14.63
N HIS A 92 15.01 -1.08 -13.54
CA HIS A 92 14.41 -1.64 -12.32
C HIS A 92 13.54 -0.64 -11.54
N LEU A 93 13.49 0.63 -11.94
CA LEU A 93 12.65 1.67 -11.34
C LEU A 93 11.57 2.21 -12.30
N SER A 94 11.37 1.57 -13.46
CA SER A 94 10.34 1.99 -14.44
C SER A 94 8.94 1.97 -13.83
N ASP A 95 8.65 0.94 -13.04
CA ASP A 95 7.37 0.70 -12.38
C ASP A 95 7.58 -0.23 -11.17
N LEU A 96 6.54 -0.42 -10.37
CA LEU A 96 6.58 -1.31 -9.20
C LEU A 96 6.93 -2.76 -9.56
N LEU A 97 6.47 -3.26 -10.71
CA LEU A 97 6.67 -4.64 -11.11
C LEU A 97 8.15 -4.88 -11.44
N ALA A 98 8.81 -3.95 -12.12
CA ALA A 98 10.23 -3.97 -12.39
C ALA A 98 11.05 -3.94 -11.10
N PHE A 99 10.67 -3.07 -10.15
CA PHE A 99 11.33 -2.97 -8.84
C PHE A 99 11.26 -4.26 -8.04
N VAL A 100 10.08 -4.90 -8.02
CA VAL A 100 9.90 -6.16 -7.32
C VAL A 100 10.64 -7.31 -8.03
N ARG A 101 10.62 -7.35 -9.37
CA ARG A 101 11.33 -8.39 -10.15
C ARG A 101 12.85 -8.30 -10.02
N SER A 102 13.41 -7.12 -9.80
CA SER A 102 14.85 -6.96 -9.63
C SER A 102 15.34 -7.43 -8.25
N GLY A 103 14.45 -7.79 -7.32
CA GLY A 103 14.81 -8.13 -5.94
C GLY A 103 15.41 -6.94 -5.19
N ALA A 104 14.99 -5.71 -5.53
CA ALA A 104 15.52 -4.52 -4.90
C ALA A 104 15.23 -4.51 -3.37
N PRO A 105 16.12 -3.90 -2.56
CA PRO A 105 15.87 -3.78 -1.12
C PRO A 105 14.50 -3.16 -0.81
N GLY A 106 13.70 -3.85 -0.01
CA GLY A 106 12.33 -3.44 0.33
C GLY A 106 11.23 -4.05 -0.56
N ALA A 107 11.57 -4.89 -1.54
CA ALA A 107 10.60 -5.72 -2.26
C ALA A 107 10.12 -6.89 -1.39
N LEU A 108 9.03 -6.70 -0.64
CA LEU A 108 8.49 -7.69 0.31
C LEU A 108 7.40 -8.59 -0.29
N ILE A 109 6.89 -8.24 -1.47
CA ILE A 109 5.83 -8.98 -2.17
C ILE A 109 6.35 -9.66 -3.43
N SER A 110 5.62 -10.66 -3.92
CA SER A 110 5.93 -11.29 -5.20
C SER A 110 5.39 -10.47 -6.37
N ALA A 111 6.17 -10.39 -7.46
CA ALA A 111 5.76 -9.77 -8.71
C ALA A 111 4.44 -10.32 -9.25
N ASN A 112 4.11 -11.59 -8.95
CA ASN A 112 2.94 -12.23 -9.50
C ASN A 112 1.62 -11.60 -9.00
N ILE A 113 1.58 -10.97 -7.81
CA ILE A 113 0.35 -10.39 -7.24
C ILE A 113 0.08 -8.97 -7.72
N ILE A 114 1.00 -8.39 -8.47
CA ILE A 114 0.89 -7.03 -9.01
C ILE A 114 0.25 -7.11 -10.40
N ALA A 115 -0.70 -6.22 -10.65
CA ALA A 115 -1.22 -5.94 -11.97
C ALA A 115 -1.09 -4.43 -12.21
N LEU A 116 -0.36 -4.02 -13.25
CA LEU A 116 -0.19 -2.61 -13.60
C LEU A 116 -1.37 -2.05 -14.42
N ALA A 117 -2.21 -2.93 -14.93
CA ALA A 117 -3.40 -2.63 -15.72
C ALA A 117 -4.55 -3.53 -15.27
N GLU A 118 -5.77 -3.14 -15.63
CA GLU A 118 -6.95 -3.97 -15.42
C GLU A 118 -7.09 -4.99 -16.56
N SER A 119 -8.06 -5.91 -16.46
CA SER A 119 -8.42 -6.71 -17.63
C SER A 119 -9.00 -5.83 -18.74
N ASP A 120 -8.74 -6.13 -20.01
CA ASP A 120 -9.25 -5.39 -21.18
C ASP A 120 -10.77 -5.08 -21.09
N ARG A 121 -11.56 -6.03 -20.59
CA ARG A 121 -13.02 -5.86 -20.41
C ARG A 121 -13.42 -4.73 -19.45
N VAL A 122 -12.58 -4.46 -18.46
CA VAL A 122 -12.75 -3.38 -17.47
C VAL A 122 -12.30 -2.05 -18.04
N GLU A 123 -11.24 -2.05 -18.85
CA GLU A 123 -10.67 -0.82 -19.43
C GLU A 123 -11.56 -0.23 -20.51
N HIS A 124 -12.24 -1.07 -21.30
CA HIS A 124 -13.13 -0.62 -22.38
C HIS A 124 -14.55 -0.27 -21.95
N GLN A 125 -14.93 -0.47 -20.68
CA GLN A 125 -16.27 -0.16 -20.17
C GLN A 125 -16.22 1.02 -19.19
N GLU A 126 -16.82 2.13 -19.60
CA GLU A 126 -16.81 3.39 -18.83
C GLU A 126 -17.30 3.19 -17.39
N LYS A 127 -18.34 2.37 -17.18
CA LYS A 127 -18.85 2.03 -15.84
C LYS A 127 -17.77 1.45 -14.91
N PHE A 128 -16.89 0.59 -15.41
CA PHE A 128 -15.85 -0.05 -14.59
C PHE A 128 -14.63 0.85 -14.40
N ARG A 129 -14.37 1.74 -15.37
CA ARG A 129 -13.41 2.82 -15.23
C ARG A 129 -13.83 3.82 -14.14
N GLN A 130 -15.12 4.19 -14.08
CA GLN A 130 -15.63 5.09 -13.05
C GLN A 130 -15.44 4.55 -11.62
N ALA A 131 -15.61 3.25 -11.42
CA ALA A 131 -15.36 2.61 -10.12
C ALA A 131 -13.89 2.67 -9.66
N ARG A 132 -12.97 3.07 -10.54
CA ARG A 132 -11.52 3.21 -10.28
C ARG A 132 -11.06 4.66 -10.32
N MET A 133 -11.98 5.60 -10.44
CA MET A 133 -11.66 7.01 -10.29
C MET A 133 -11.57 7.33 -8.81
N PHE A 134 -10.38 7.66 -8.32
CA PHE A 134 -10.16 8.05 -6.93
C PHE A 134 -9.60 9.46 -6.84
N PRO A 135 -9.76 10.15 -5.69
CA PRO A 135 -9.18 11.46 -5.47
C PRO A 135 -7.65 11.45 -5.57
N VAL A 136 -7.11 12.55 -6.09
CA VAL A 136 -5.68 12.89 -6.05
C VAL A 136 -5.55 14.39 -5.81
N ARG A 137 -4.38 14.86 -5.37
CA ARG A 137 -4.18 16.30 -5.18
C ARG A 137 -4.17 17.02 -6.54
N PRO A 138 -4.59 18.29 -6.62
CA PRO A 138 -4.57 19.06 -7.87
C PRO A 138 -3.19 19.15 -8.55
N ALA A 139 -2.10 19.11 -7.76
CA ALA A 139 -0.73 19.07 -8.27
C ALA A 139 -0.40 17.77 -9.04
N THR A 140 -1.13 16.69 -8.78
CA THR A 140 -1.03 15.42 -9.50
C THR A 140 -1.91 15.42 -10.75
N HIS A 141 -3.17 15.83 -10.62
CA HIS A 141 -4.08 15.95 -11.76
C HIS A 141 -5.05 17.14 -11.56
N PRO A 142 -5.21 18.05 -12.54
CA PRO A 142 -6.01 19.27 -12.37
C PRO A 142 -7.48 19.04 -11.99
N SER A 143 -8.08 17.91 -12.38
CA SER A 143 -9.46 17.56 -12.00
C SER A 143 -9.62 17.08 -10.55
N GLY A 144 -8.52 16.86 -9.82
CA GLY A 144 -8.52 16.27 -8.48
C GLY A 144 -8.87 14.78 -8.45
N ARG A 145 -8.93 14.10 -9.60
CA ARG A 145 -9.19 12.64 -9.68
C ARG A 145 -8.34 11.98 -10.75
N ALA A 146 -7.91 10.74 -10.48
CA ALA A 146 -7.20 9.89 -11.45
C ALA A 146 -7.78 8.47 -11.45
N CYS A 147 -7.51 7.72 -12.52
CA CYS A 147 -7.95 6.33 -12.67
C CYS A 147 -6.87 5.37 -12.15
N PHE A 148 -7.18 4.57 -11.12
CA PHE A 148 -6.21 3.67 -10.46
C PHE A 148 -6.40 2.25 -11.01
N THR A 149 -5.82 1.99 -12.18
CA THR A 149 -5.86 0.66 -12.82
C THR A 149 -4.87 -0.32 -12.19
N ALA A 150 -3.76 0.20 -11.68
CA ALA A 150 -2.75 -0.61 -11.00
C ALA A 150 -3.27 -1.11 -9.64
N HIS A 151 -3.11 -2.40 -9.39
CA HIS A 151 -3.57 -3.03 -8.16
C HIS A 151 -2.74 -4.24 -7.73
N ILE A 152 -2.82 -4.55 -6.43
CA ILE A 152 -2.17 -5.69 -5.79
C ILE A 152 -3.24 -6.65 -5.25
N LYS A 153 -3.12 -7.92 -5.60
CA LYS A 153 -4.08 -8.99 -5.22
C LYS A 153 -3.69 -9.58 -3.86
N LEU A 154 -4.47 -9.29 -2.82
CA LEU A 154 -4.26 -9.88 -1.47
C LEU A 154 -4.79 -11.31 -1.40
N GLU A 155 -5.82 -11.60 -2.20
CA GLU A 155 -6.37 -12.92 -2.47
C GLU A 155 -6.72 -13.02 -3.95
N ARG A 156 -6.43 -14.18 -4.57
CA ARG A 156 -6.63 -14.37 -6.01
C ARG A 156 -7.90 -15.11 -6.34
N CYS A 157 -8.22 -16.14 -5.54
CA CYS A 157 -9.13 -17.18 -6.00
C CYS A 157 -10.45 -17.21 -5.23
N LYS A 158 -10.49 -16.66 -4.00
CA LYS A 158 -11.65 -16.77 -3.12
C LYS A 158 -12.28 -15.40 -2.85
N PRO A 159 -13.61 -15.23 -3.08
CA PRO A 159 -14.34 -14.05 -2.62
C PRO A 159 -14.09 -13.80 -1.13
N PRO A 160 -14.04 -12.53 -0.68
CA PRO A 160 -14.22 -11.28 -1.43
C PRO A 160 -13.04 -10.90 -2.35
N ALA A 161 -11.98 -11.72 -2.44
CA ALA A 161 -10.79 -11.50 -3.25
C ALA A 161 -10.19 -10.08 -3.12
N PRO A 162 -9.76 -9.66 -1.91
CA PRO A 162 -9.41 -8.27 -1.67
C PRO A 162 -8.25 -7.76 -2.53
N ARG A 163 -8.35 -6.50 -2.92
CA ARG A 163 -7.38 -5.77 -3.74
C ARG A 163 -6.99 -4.46 -3.08
N LEU A 164 -5.76 -4.04 -3.34
CA LEU A 164 -5.25 -2.71 -3.05
C LEU A 164 -5.02 -1.99 -4.39
N HIS A 165 -5.72 -0.89 -4.66
CA HIS A 165 -5.48 -0.07 -5.85
C HIS A 165 -4.60 1.13 -5.51
N PHE A 166 -3.67 1.44 -6.40
CA PHE A 166 -2.74 2.54 -6.22
C PHE A 166 -2.53 3.32 -7.52
N PHE A 167 -2.08 4.56 -7.37
CA PHE A 167 -1.65 5.41 -8.47
C PHE A 167 -0.21 5.87 -8.21
N ASP A 168 0.67 5.53 -9.15
CA ASP A 168 2.08 5.91 -9.09
C ASP A 168 2.25 7.30 -9.70
N ASP A 169 2.36 8.32 -8.85
CA ASP A 169 2.69 9.69 -9.25
C ASP A 169 4.15 10.02 -8.90
N THR A 170 4.99 8.99 -8.78
CA THR A 170 6.35 9.21 -8.32
C THR A 170 7.09 10.08 -9.32
N ASP A 171 6.89 9.97 -10.63
CA ASP A 171 7.62 10.76 -11.65
C ASP A 171 7.28 12.24 -11.69
N ASN A 172 6.14 12.64 -11.14
CA ASN A 172 5.74 14.04 -11.03
C ASN A 172 5.94 14.57 -9.60
N THR A 173 5.18 14.07 -8.62
CA THR A 173 5.21 14.59 -7.24
C THR A 173 6.13 13.79 -6.31
N GLY A 174 6.54 12.58 -6.70
CA GLY A 174 7.30 11.69 -5.82
C GLY A 174 6.41 10.91 -4.84
N LEU A 175 5.09 10.94 -5.02
CA LEU A 175 4.10 10.30 -4.16
C LEU A 175 3.45 9.09 -4.82
N ILE A 176 2.89 8.20 -4.01
CA ILE A 176 1.99 7.14 -4.46
C ILE A 176 0.68 7.29 -3.71
N TYR A 177 -0.44 7.29 -4.43
CA TYR A 177 -1.76 7.36 -3.84
C TYR A 177 -2.33 5.96 -3.63
N ILE A 178 -2.97 5.73 -2.48
CA ILE A 178 -3.70 4.50 -2.17
C ILE A 178 -5.19 4.82 -2.25
N GLY A 179 -5.82 4.44 -3.37
CA GLY A 179 -7.21 4.81 -3.64
C GLY A 179 -8.23 3.84 -3.07
N TYR A 180 -7.83 2.58 -2.87
CA TYR A 180 -8.76 1.55 -2.41
C TYR A 180 -8.04 0.39 -1.74
N LEU A 181 -8.63 -0.12 -0.66
CA LEU A 181 -8.28 -1.37 0.00
C LEU A 181 -9.56 -2.06 0.45
N GLY A 182 -9.93 -3.13 -0.24
CA GLY A 182 -11.24 -3.74 0.00
C GLY A 182 -11.52 -4.96 -0.87
N PRO A 183 -12.76 -5.49 -0.83
CA PRO A 183 -13.24 -6.53 -1.75
C PRO A 183 -12.96 -6.21 -3.22
N HIS A 184 -12.98 -7.23 -4.09
CA HIS A 184 -12.91 -7.02 -5.52
C HIS A 184 -13.99 -6.03 -6.00
N LEU A 185 -13.59 -4.92 -6.63
CA LEU A 185 -14.52 -3.99 -7.30
C LEU A 185 -15.27 -4.70 -8.43
N ALA A 186 -16.53 -4.35 -8.68
CA ALA A 186 -17.35 -5.02 -9.70
C ALA A 186 -16.70 -5.02 -11.10
N THR A 187 -16.78 -6.15 -11.79
CA THR A 187 -16.22 -6.36 -13.14
C THR A 187 -17.22 -7.06 -14.06
N GLY A 188 -18.45 -6.57 -14.15
CA GLY A 188 -19.47 -7.00 -15.13
C GLY A 188 -19.95 -8.46 -15.08
N ARG A 189 -19.29 -9.35 -14.33
CA ARG A 189 -19.67 -10.75 -14.11
C ARG A 189 -19.84 -11.08 -12.64
N THR A 190 -20.15 -10.09 -11.80
CA THR A 190 -20.41 -10.29 -10.39
C THR A 190 -21.75 -9.65 -10.01
N ASN A 191 -22.81 -10.38 -10.36
CA ASN A 191 -24.06 -10.51 -9.60
C ASN A 191 -24.24 -12.00 -9.35
#